data_AF-A0A4Y2WZY4-F1
#
_entry.id   AF-A0A4Y2WZY4-F1
#
_cell.length_a   1.000
_cell.length_b   1.000
_cell.length_c   1.000
_cell.angle_alpha   90.00
_cell.angle_beta   90.00
_cell.angle_gamma   90.00
#
_symmetry.space_group_name_H-M   'P 1'
#
loop_
_entity.id
_entity.type
_entity.pdbx_description
1 polymer ?
#
loop_
_entity_poly.entity_id
_entity_poly.type
_entity_poly.pdbx_seq_one_letter_code
_entity_poly.pdbx_strand_id
1 'polypeptide(L)'
;MCEKQLDQSKNGYFMYYPQFEGEENSVQTASFSVLRKLYDIESSELLKFGIGLTRKALWPTNLERQNVSLALKIFSSNLVKGLLELGEKHSLMHYGDTANFLNIFCTWWDIANVKTVTKGKHKNNPMAEPITDSLNDILERVLKKVHSLVRQV
;
A
#
# COMPACT_ATOMS: atom_id res chain seq x y z
N MET A 1 -7.72 -3.40 -16.82
CA MET A 1 -8.04 -2.69 -15.57
C MET A 1 -6.75 -2.38 -14.79
N CYS A 2 -5.77 -1.69 -15.41
CA CYS A 2 -4.54 -1.21 -14.73
C CYS A 2 -3.68 -0.27 -15.62
N GLU A 3 -4.24 0.41 -16.64
CA GLU A 3 -3.44 1.15 -17.63
C GLU A 3 -3.43 2.67 -17.45
N LYS A 4 -4.25 3.24 -16.56
CA LYS A 4 -4.32 4.70 -16.38
C LYS A 4 -3.71 5.23 -15.06
N GLN A 5 -2.95 4.42 -14.31
CA GLN A 5 -2.32 4.88 -13.07
C GLN A 5 -0.79 4.85 -13.05
N LEU A 6 -0.13 4.72 -14.21
CA LEU A 6 1.31 4.95 -14.33
C LEU A 6 1.61 5.76 -15.60
N ASP A 7 1.14 7.00 -15.67
CA ASP A 7 1.70 7.96 -16.63
C ASP A 7 3.03 8.48 -16.06
N GLN A 8 4.13 7.86 -16.49
CA GLN A 8 5.48 8.23 -16.07
C GLN A 8 6.03 9.47 -16.79
N SER A 9 5.23 10.14 -17.65
CA SER A 9 5.75 11.16 -18.56
C SER A 9 5.70 12.61 -18.05
N LYS A 10 4.97 12.92 -16.97
CA LYS A 10 4.95 14.27 -16.35
C LYS A 10 4.73 14.19 -14.84
N ASN A 11 5.80 14.25 -14.02
CA ASN A 11 5.73 14.27 -12.54
C ASN A 11 4.85 13.19 -11.86
N GLY A 12 4.57 12.07 -12.53
CA GLY A 12 3.56 11.06 -12.17
C GLY A 12 3.93 10.08 -11.07
N TYR A 13 4.52 10.56 -9.97
CA TYR A 13 4.83 9.73 -8.79
C TYR A 13 3.84 9.93 -7.64
N PHE A 14 2.87 10.84 -7.77
CA PHE A 14 1.94 11.13 -6.69
C PHE A 14 0.61 10.40 -6.90
N MET A 15 0.05 9.90 -5.80
CA MET A 15 -1.27 9.31 -5.74
C MET A 15 -2.08 10.09 -4.72
N TYR A 16 -3.22 10.61 -5.13
CA TYR A 16 -4.13 11.37 -4.26
C TYR A 16 -5.21 10.46 -3.73
N TYR A 17 -5.58 10.62 -2.48
CA TYR A 17 -6.64 9.85 -1.85
C TYR A 17 -7.34 10.66 -0.75
N PRO A 18 -8.61 10.38 -0.45
CA PRO A 18 -9.31 11.12 0.59
C PRO A 18 -8.75 10.76 1.97
N GLN A 19 -8.69 11.75 2.85
CA GLN A 19 -8.40 11.51 4.25
C GLN A 19 -9.54 10.70 4.86
N PHE A 20 -9.18 9.62 5.56
CA PHE A 20 -10.15 8.69 6.12
C PHE A 20 -10.34 8.85 7.64
N GLU A 21 -9.53 9.70 8.27
CA GLU A 21 -9.52 9.96 9.70
C GLU A 21 -9.30 11.46 9.91
N GLY A 22 -10.21 12.17 10.60
CA GLY A 22 -10.15 13.62 10.78
C GLY A 22 -11.20 14.38 9.97
N GLU A 23 -10.86 15.61 9.56
CA GLU A 23 -11.78 16.51 8.85
C GLU A 23 -12.28 15.91 7.52
N GLU A 24 -13.58 16.05 7.25
CA GLU A 24 -14.18 15.58 6.01
C GLU A 24 -13.69 16.43 4.81
N ASN A 25 -13.40 15.75 3.69
CA ASN A 25 -13.00 16.31 2.39
C ASN A 25 -11.55 16.78 2.22
N SER A 26 -10.65 16.55 3.18
CA SER A 26 -9.22 16.74 2.93
C SER A 26 -8.65 15.61 2.06
N VAL A 27 -7.67 15.95 1.22
CA VAL A 27 -6.99 15.01 0.30
C VAL A 27 -5.57 14.79 0.79
N GLN A 28 -5.19 13.53 1.00
CA GLN A 28 -3.84 13.10 1.31
C GLN A 28 -3.06 12.77 0.03
N THR A 29 -1.73 12.89 0.10
CA THR A 29 -0.84 12.68 -1.06
C THR A 29 0.19 11.62 -0.75
N ALA A 30 0.04 10.44 -1.34
CA ALA A 30 1.08 9.41 -1.37
C ALA A 30 2.07 9.67 -2.50
N SER A 31 3.32 9.25 -2.33
CA SER A 31 4.37 9.42 -3.32
C SER A 31 5.15 8.13 -3.55
N PHE A 32 5.02 7.57 -4.75
CA PHE A 32 5.79 6.43 -5.21
C PHE A 32 7.31 6.71 -5.25
N SER A 33 7.70 7.98 -5.41
CA SER A 33 9.12 8.37 -5.39
C SER A 33 9.79 8.06 -4.04
N VAL A 34 9.02 8.11 -2.93
CA VAL A 34 9.53 7.79 -1.59
C VAL A 34 9.93 6.33 -1.50
N LEU A 35 9.20 5.43 -2.17
CA LEU A 35 9.54 4.00 -2.18
C LEU A 35 10.89 3.74 -2.86
N ARG A 36 11.21 4.51 -3.90
CA ARG A 36 12.50 4.44 -4.58
C ARG A 36 13.62 4.98 -3.69
N LYS A 37 13.40 6.12 -3.03
CA LYS A 37 14.37 6.68 -2.08
C LYS A 37 14.66 5.70 -0.93
N LEU A 38 13.62 5.08 -0.38
CA LEU A 38 13.77 4.06 0.67
C LEU A 38 14.58 2.87 0.16
N TYR A 39 14.30 2.37 -1.05
CA TYR A 39 15.09 1.31 -1.67
C TYR A 39 16.57 1.68 -1.84
N ASP A 40 16.85 2.93 -2.21
CA ASP A 40 18.23 3.41 -2.36
C ASP A 40 18.93 3.55 -1.00
N ILE A 41 18.25 4.07 0.03
CA ILE A 41 18.75 4.15 1.42
C ILE A 41 19.13 2.76 1.93
N GLU A 42 18.27 1.77 1.69
CA GLU A 42 18.50 0.40 2.15
C GLU A 42 19.48 -0.37 1.25
N SER A 43 19.96 0.19 0.15
CA SER A 43 20.79 -0.54 -0.82
C SER A 43 22.09 -1.06 -0.20
N SER A 44 22.71 -0.26 0.67
CA SER A 44 23.95 -0.58 1.40
C SER A 44 23.75 -1.25 2.76
N GLU A 45 22.50 -1.34 3.24
CA GLU A 45 22.21 -1.87 4.57
C GLU A 45 22.15 -3.41 4.58
N LEU A 46 22.66 -4.02 5.66
CA LEU A 46 22.59 -5.46 5.83
C LEU A 46 21.16 -5.94 6.16
N LEU A 47 20.46 -5.16 6.99
CA LEU A 47 19.07 -5.41 7.37
C LEU A 47 18.18 -4.41 6.65
N LYS A 48 17.12 -4.92 6.01
CA LYS A 48 16.19 -4.11 5.22
C LYS A 48 14.77 -4.37 5.70
N PHE A 49 13.95 -3.33 5.72
CA PHE A 49 12.50 -3.43 5.78
C PHE A 49 11.95 -3.92 4.42
N GLY A 50 12.51 -3.42 3.32
CA GLY A 50 12.11 -3.76 1.95
C GLY A 50 12.60 -5.12 1.42
N ILE A 51 12.69 -6.18 2.24
CA ILE A 51 13.30 -7.49 1.86
C ILE A 51 12.74 -8.08 0.55
N GLY A 52 11.46 -7.81 0.24
CA GLY A 52 10.81 -8.26 -1.00
C GLY A 52 10.76 -7.22 -2.12
N LEU A 53 11.16 -5.97 -1.86
CA LEU A 53 11.08 -4.87 -2.81
C LEU A 53 12.19 -5.01 -3.84
N THR A 54 11.80 -5.08 -5.12
CA THR A 54 12.75 -5.28 -6.21
C THR A 54 12.78 -4.06 -7.12
N ARG A 55 13.90 -3.87 -7.83
CA ARG A 55 14.01 -2.85 -8.87
C ARG A 55 12.90 -2.97 -9.92
N LYS A 56 12.50 -4.19 -10.28
CA LYS A 56 11.40 -4.42 -11.22
C LYS A 56 10.06 -3.89 -10.69
N ALA A 57 9.81 -3.98 -9.39
CA ALA A 57 8.58 -3.45 -8.80
C ALA A 57 8.54 -1.92 -8.82
N LEU A 58 9.70 -1.28 -8.65
CA LEU A 58 9.83 0.17 -8.61
C LEU A 58 9.97 0.82 -10.00
N TRP A 59 10.48 0.08 -10.98
CA TRP A 59 10.65 0.51 -12.37
C TRP A 59 10.15 -0.58 -13.32
N PRO A 60 8.83 -0.86 -13.36
CA PRO A 60 8.29 -1.94 -14.16
C PRO A 60 8.24 -1.58 -15.65
N THR A 61 8.65 -2.52 -16.50
CA THR A 61 8.37 -2.47 -17.94
C THR A 61 6.88 -2.63 -18.23
N ASN A 62 6.45 -2.37 -19.48
CA ASN A 62 5.05 -2.52 -19.89
C ASN A 62 4.49 -3.93 -19.61
N LEU A 63 5.28 -4.97 -19.88
CA LEU A 63 4.89 -6.34 -19.60
C LEU A 63 4.82 -6.62 -18.08
N GLU A 64 5.80 -6.13 -17.33
CA GLU A 64 5.87 -6.32 -15.88
C GLU A 64 4.74 -5.62 -15.12
N ARG A 65 4.17 -4.53 -15.66
CA ARG A 65 3.00 -3.86 -15.05
C ARG A 65 1.75 -4.74 -14.96
N GLN A 66 1.66 -5.79 -15.78
CA GLN A 66 0.56 -6.76 -15.71
C GLN A 66 0.82 -7.85 -14.65
N ASN A 67 2.01 -7.90 -14.04
CA ASN A 67 2.36 -8.92 -13.07
C ASN A 67 1.90 -8.54 -11.66
N VAL A 68 0.80 -9.15 -11.21
CA VAL A 68 0.23 -8.94 -9.87
C VAL A 68 1.24 -9.26 -8.76
N SER A 69 2.03 -10.33 -8.91
CA SER A 69 3.04 -10.71 -7.91
C SER A 69 4.10 -9.62 -7.72
N LEU A 70 4.38 -8.84 -8.77
CA LEU A 70 5.32 -7.73 -8.71
C LEU A 70 4.69 -6.52 -8.01
N ALA A 71 3.43 -6.22 -8.30
CA ALA A 71 2.68 -5.17 -7.61
C ALA A 71 2.56 -5.46 -6.09
N LEU A 72 2.33 -6.71 -5.71
CA LEU A 72 2.26 -7.13 -4.31
C LEU A 72 3.60 -6.97 -3.55
N LYS A 73 4.74 -6.78 -4.24
CA LYS A 73 5.99 -6.43 -3.56
C LYS A 73 5.99 -4.99 -3.02
N ILE A 74 5.20 -4.09 -3.60
CA ILE A 74 5.04 -2.71 -3.14
C ILE A 74 4.11 -2.65 -1.93
N PHE A 75 3.00 -3.40 -1.96
CA PHE A 75 2.02 -3.43 -0.88
C PHE A 75 2.43 -4.44 0.20
N SER A 76 3.38 -4.04 1.04
CA SER A 76 3.94 -4.85 2.11
C SER A 76 3.90 -4.13 3.45
N SER A 77 3.48 -4.83 4.51
CA SER A 77 3.48 -4.30 5.89
C SER A 77 4.88 -3.96 6.40
N ASN A 78 5.91 -4.67 5.94
CA ASN A 78 7.29 -4.31 6.28
C ASN A 78 7.69 -2.98 5.64
N LEU A 79 7.21 -2.71 4.42
CA LEU A 79 7.50 -1.45 3.75
C LEU A 79 6.78 -0.27 4.42
N VAL A 80 5.57 -0.48 4.94
CA VAL A 80 4.88 0.50 5.81
C VAL A 80 5.74 0.85 7.02
N LYS A 81 6.28 -0.14 7.73
CA LYS A 81 7.17 0.09 8.89
C LYS A 81 8.45 0.82 8.47
N GLY A 82 9.08 0.39 7.38
CA GLY A 82 10.28 1.04 6.86
C GLY A 82 10.04 2.49 6.48
N LEU A 83 8.88 2.82 5.90
CA LEU A 83 8.51 4.19 5.59
C LEU A 83 8.37 5.04 6.85
N LEU A 84 7.75 4.54 7.91
CA LEU A 84 7.61 5.28 9.16
C LEU A 84 8.96 5.50 9.84
N GLU A 85 9.80 4.46 9.93
CA GLU A 85 11.11 4.52 10.59
C GLU A 85 12.13 5.36 9.80
N LEU A 86 12.36 5.00 8.53
CA LEU A 86 13.38 5.64 7.69
C LEU A 86 12.88 6.96 7.09
N GLY A 87 11.57 7.10 6.87
CA GLY A 87 11.00 8.31 6.34
C GLY A 87 11.17 9.49 7.29
N GLU A 88 10.94 9.29 8.59
CA GLU A 88 11.22 10.32 9.61
C GLU A 88 12.72 10.59 9.71
N LYS A 89 13.53 9.54 9.90
CA LYS A 89 15.00 9.64 10.05
C LYS A 89 15.69 10.38 8.90
N HIS A 90 15.23 10.18 7.67
CA HIS A 90 15.79 10.79 6.47
C HIS A 90 14.95 11.95 5.92
N SER A 91 13.94 12.43 6.67
CA SER A 91 13.08 13.56 6.28
C SER A 91 12.47 13.41 4.88
N LEU A 92 11.97 12.22 4.55
CA LEU A 92 11.40 11.93 3.24
C LEU A 92 10.02 12.56 3.10
N MET A 93 9.84 13.52 2.18
CA MET A 93 8.54 14.15 1.93
C MET A 93 7.43 13.11 1.68
N HIS A 94 6.25 13.28 2.29
CA HIS A 94 5.07 12.40 2.14
C HIS A 94 5.23 10.96 2.66
N TYR A 95 6.25 10.64 3.46
CA TYR A 95 6.44 9.27 3.96
C TYR A 95 5.23 8.74 4.76
N GLY A 96 4.65 9.56 5.63
CA GLY A 96 3.50 9.18 6.46
C GLY A 96 2.25 8.89 5.64
N ASP A 97 1.87 9.80 4.74
CA ASP A 97 0.75 9.59 3.82
C ASP A 97 0.97 8.37 2.92
N THR A 98 2.19 8.18 2.41
CA THR A 98 2.54 7.00 1.60
C THR A 98 2.41 5.71 2.41
N ALA A 99 2.85 5.70 3.67
CA ALA A 99 2.71 4.56 4.56
C ALA A 99 1.23 4.25 4.85
N ASN A 100 0.41 5.28 5.11
CA ASN A 100 -1.02 5.13 5.31
C ASN A 100 -1.72 4.55 4.06
N PHE A 101 -1.41 5.10 2.88
CA PHE A 101 -1.91 4.61 1.61
C PHE A 101 -1.58 3.12 1.39
N LEU A 102 -0.31 2.72 1.56
CA LEU A 102 0.08 1.32 1.43
C LEU A 102 -0.64 0.43 2.45
N ASN A 103 -0.80 0.90 3.69
CA ASN A 103 -1.48 0.14 4.73
C ASN A 103 -2.95 -0.14 4.37
N ILE A 104 -3.66 0.85 3.82
CA ILE A 104 -5.05 0.66 3.35
C ILE A 104 -5.14 -0.46 2.31
N PHE A 105 -4.24 -0.47 1.32
CA PHE A 105 -4.20 -1.54 0.31
C PHE A 105 -3.81 -2.90 0.91
N CYS A 106 -2.85 -2.94 1.83
CA CYS A 106 -2.46 -4.19 2.51
C CYS A 106 -3.66 -4.78 3.28
N THR A 107 -4.35 -3.95 4.07
CA THR A 107 -5.54 -4.36 4.83
C THR A 107 -6.65 -4.84 3.91
N TRP A 108 -6.95 -4.09 2.85
CA TRP A 108 -7.94 -4.51 1.86
C TRP A 108 -7.59 -5.85 1.21
N TRP A 109 -6.33 -6.03 0.82
CA TRP A 109 -5.88 -7.29 0.20
C TRP A 109 -6.02 -8.48 1.16
N ASP A 110 -5.72 -8.29 2.44
CA ASP A 110 -5.87 -9.34 3.45
C ASP A 110 -7.32 -9.81 3.59
N ILE A 111 -8.27 -8.85 3.58
CA ILE A 111 -9.72 -9.06 3.63
C ILE A 111 -10.22 -9.73 2.35
N ALA A 112 -9.91 -9.14 1.20
CA ALA A 112 -10.45 -9.58 -0.10
C ALA A 112 -9.91 -10.96 -0.52
N ASN A 113 -8.72 -11.33 -0.06
CA ASN A 113 -8.05 -12.58 -0.46
C ASN A 113 -8.21 -13.70 0.58
N VAL A 114 -9.30 -13.74 1.34
CA VAL A 114 -9.62 -14.85 2.26
C VAL A 114 -10.21 -16.02 1.48
N LYS A 115 -9.44 -17.11 1.34
CA LYS A 115 -9.86 -18.32 0.59
C LYS A 115 -10.34 -19.46 1.48
N THR A 116 -10.02 -19.42 2.77
CA THR A 116 -10.36 -20.48 3.72
C THR A 116 -10.81 -19.86 5.04
N VAL A 117 -11.72 -20.55 5.73
CA VAL A 117 -12.30 -20.06 6.98
C VAL A 117 -11.28 -19.90 8.12
N THR A 118 -10.14 -20.58 8.01
CA THR A 118 -9.07 -20.60 9.02
C THR A 118 -7.91 -19.66 8.72
N LYS A 119 -7.92 -18.93 7.58
CA LYS A 119 -6.80 -18.09 7.14
C LYS A 119 -6.39 -17.06 8.21
N GLY A 120 -7.35 -16.33 8.76
CA GLY A 120 -7.11 -15.31 9.79
C GLY A 120 -6.43 -15.90 11.02
N LYS A 121 -6.96 -17.00 11.55
CA LYS A 121 -6.37 -17.72 12.70
C LYS A 121 -4.96 -18.25 12.41
N HIS A 122 -4.76 -18.89 11.26
CA HIS A 122 -3.46 -19.45 10.88
C HIS A 122 -2.38 -18.36 10.71
N LYS A 123 -2.76 -17.20 10.16
CA LYS A 123 -1.86 -16.06 9.98
C LYS A 123 -1.79 -15.13 11.20
N ASN A 124 -2.57 -15.41 12.24
CA ASN A 124 -2.79 -14.50 13.37
C ASN A 124 -3.13 -13.06 12.90
N ASN A 125 -4.03 -12.95 11.92
CA ASN A 125 -4.43 -11.68 11.31
C ASN A 125 -5.97 -11.55 11.32
N PRO A 126 -6.54 -10.72 12.21
CA PRO A 126 -7.98 -10.49 12.27
C PRO A 126 -8.58 -9.95 10.97
N MET A 127 -7.82 -9.17 10.20
CA MET A 127 -8.29 -8.64 8.91
C MET A 127 -8.40 -9.71 7.82
N ALA A 128 -7.83 -10.89 8.05
CA ALA A 128 -7.94 -12.05 7.15
C ALA A 128 -8.92 -13.12 7.68
N GLU A 129 -9.78 -12.76 8.65
CA GLU A 129 -10.91 -13.61 9.04
C GLU A 129 -12.03 -13.56 7.98
N PRO A 130 -12.82 -14.65 7.84
CA PRO A 130 -13.97 -14.65 6.94
C PRO A 130 -14.97 -13.58 7.34
N ILE A 131 -15.55 -12.92 6.35
CA ILE A 131 -16.68 -12.03 6.57
C ILE A 131 -17.88 -12.89 6.95
N THR A 132 -18.44 -12.67 8.13
CA THR A 132 -19.67 -13.31 8.62
C THR A 132 -20.74 -12.27 8.88
N ASP A 133 -21.99 -12.68 9.02
CA ASP A 133 -23.13 -11.78 9.30
C ASP A 133 -22.96 -10.96 10.60
N SER A 134 -22.05 -11.37 11.48
CA SER A 134 -21.76 -10.75 12.78
C SER A 134 -20.48 -9.90 12.80
N LEU A 135 -19.80 -9.69 11.66
CA LEU A 135 -18.51 -9.03 11.55
C LEU A 135 -18.65 -7.80 10.65
N ASN A 136 -18.23 -6.58 10.99
CA ASN A 136 -17.87 -5.85 12.21
C ASN A 136 -17.60 -4.43 11.65
N ASP A 137 -17.94 -3.36 12.36
CA ASP A 137 -17.84 -1.96 11.85
C ASP A 137 -16.50 -1.61 11.14
N ILE A 138 -15.41 -2.28 11.55
CA ILE A 138 -14.06 -2.11 10.99
C ILE A 138 -14.00 -2.55 9.52
N LEU A 139 -14.58 -3.70 9.16
CA LEU A 139 -14.57 -4.21 7.78
C LEU A 139 -15.38 -3.27 6.86
N GLU A 140 -16.57 -2.85 7.31
CA GLU A 140 -17.36 -1.87 6.57
C GLU A 140 -16.61 -0.55 6.37
N ARG A 141 -15.94 -0.05 7.42
CA ARG A 141 -15.11 1.15 7.32
C ARG A 141 -14.06 0.98 6.23
N VAL A 142 -13.28 -0.10 6.25
CA VAL A 142 -12.24 -0.34 5.23
C VAL A 142 -12.83 -0.46 3.82
N LEU A 143 -13.95 -1.17 3.65
CA LEU A 143 -14.62 -1.28 2.35
C LEU A 143 -15.09 0.07 1.83
N LYS A 144 -15.64 0.94 2.70
CA LYS A 144 -15.98 2.33 2.36
C LYS A 144 -14.74 3.12 1.93
N LYS A 145 -13.61 2.97 2.64
CA LYS A 145 -12.34 3.63 2.28
C LYS A 145 -11.90 3.23 0.86
N VAL A 146 -11.88 1.92 0.58
CA VAL A 146 -11.44 1.38 -0.73
C VAL A 146 -12.39 1.76 -1.86
N HIS A 147 -13.71 1.66 -1.63
CA HIS A 147 -14.68 2.06 -2.63
C HIS A 147 -14.54 3.56 -3.00
N SER A 148 -14.20 4.42 -2.05
CA SER A 148 -13.88 5.82 -2.32
C SER A 148 -12.63 5.99 -3.19
N LEU A 149 -11.56 5.22 -2.93
CA LEU A 149 -10.35 5.21 -3.76
C LEU A 149 -10.66 4.84 -5.22
N VAL A 150 -11.48 3.80 -5.42
CA VAL A 150 -11.79 3.28 -6.77
C VAL A 150 -12.68 4.25 -7.56
N ARG A 151 -13.54 5.05 -6.90
CA ARG A 151 -14.42 6.02 -7.57
C ARG A 151 -13.70 7.26 -8.10
N GLN A 152 -12.48 7.53 -7.63
CA GLN A 152 -11.69 8.68 -8.08
C GLN A 152 -10.81 8.38 -9.32
N VAL A 153 -10.93 7.16 -9.87
CA VAL A 153 -10.17 6.65 -11.03
C VAL A 153 -11.09 6.49 -12.24
#